data_AF-A0A410RRQ7-F1
#
_entry.id   AF-A0A410RRQ7-F1
#
_cell.length_a   1.000
_cell.length_b   1.000
_cell.length_c   1.000
_cell.angle_alpha   90.00
_cell.angle_beta   90.00
_cell.angle_gamma   90.00
#
_symmetry.space_group_name_H-M   'P 1'
#
loop_
_entity.id
_entity.type
_entity.pdbx_description
1 polymer ?
#
loop_
_entity_poly.entity_id
_entity_poly.type
_entity_poly.pdbx_seq_one_letter_code
_entity_poly.pdbx_strand_id
1 'polypeptide(L)'
;MLGCGGVDSEATTGDERMVQAQGAMADEFEVKADVESGVSCNSEQRKLAEAHMVKHHSSFAKMDSCEIVSINYTLYIRYTYYF
;
A
#
# COMPACT_ATOMS: atom_id res chain seq x y z
N MET A 1 -13.58 -39.70 30.40
CA MET A 1 -13.21 -39.04 29.13
C MET A 1 -14.06 -39.67 28.05
N LEU A 2 -15.22 -39.05 27.79
CA LEU A 2 -16.22 -39.50 26.82
C LEU A 2 -16.00 -38.73 25.53
N GLY A 3 -15.79 -39.46 24.43
CA GLY A 3 -15.90 -38.91 23.08
C GLY A 3 -17.36 -38.63 22.74
N CYS A 4 -17.62 -37.45 22.18
CA CYS A 4 -18.80 -37.16 21.36
C CYS A 4 -18.32 -37.29 19.90
N GLY A 5 -18.85 -38.19 19.07
CA GLY A 5 -20.27 -38.35 18.78
C GLY A 5 -20.62 -37.35 17.68
N GLY A 6 -20.53 -37.79 16.42
CA GLY A 6 -20.46 -36.94 15.23
C GLY A 6 -21.79 -36.43 14.68
N VAL A 7 -21.70 -35.74 13.55
CA VAL A 7 -22.73 -35.57 12.52
C VAL A 7 -22.05 -35.20 11.20
N ASP A 8 -22.43 -35.87 10.12
CA ASP A 8 -22.23 -35.44 8.74
C ASP A 8 -22.56 -33.96 8.59
N SER A 9 -21.65 -33.19 8.02
CA SER A 9 -21.97 -31.91 7.40
C SER A 9 -21.08 -31.83 6.18
N GLU A 10 -21.75 -31.89 5.03
CA GLU A 10 -21.22 -31.63 3.70
C GLU A 10 -20.09 -30.61 3.81
N ALA A 11 -18.89 -30.99 3.36
CA ALA A 11 -17.80 -30.06 3.20
C ALA A 11 -18.23 -29.05 2.14
N THR A 12 -18.99 -28.04 2.57
CA THR A 12 -19.32 -26.85 1.80
C THR A 12 -17.99 -26.29 1.35
N THR A 13 -17.73 -26.45 0.05
CA THR A 13 -16.82 -25.64 -0.73
C THR A 13 -17.12 -24.18 -0.42
N GLY A 14 -16.32 -23.66 0.49
CA GLY A 14 -16.41 -22.31 1.03
C GLY A 14 -15.11 -22.04 1.75
N ASP A 15 -13.99 -22.33 1.08
CA ASP A 15 -12.68 -21.75 1.37
C ASP A 15 -12.84 -20.24 1.14
N GLU A 16 -13.58 -19.58 2.03
CA GLU A 16 -13.57 -18.14 2.19
C GLU A 16 -12.22 -17.84 2.80
N ARG A 17 -11.18 -17.90 1.95
CA ARG A 17 -9.97 -17.14 2.16
C ARG A 17 -10.46 -15.71 2.32
N MET A 18 -10.62 -15.29 3.56
CA MET A 18 -10.57 -13.88 3.90
C MET A 18 -9.23 -13.42 3.35
N VAL A 19 -9.25 -12.93 2.11
CA VAL A 19 -8.22 -12.07 1.57
C VAL A 19 -8.27 -10.89 2.51
N GLN A 20 -7.44 -10.93 3.55
CA GLN A 20 -7.13 -9.75 4.32
C GLN A 20 -6.70 -8.74 3.26
N ALA A 21 -7.57 -7.75 3.00
CA ALA A 21 -7.23 -6.64 2.15
C ALA A 21 -5.90 -6.12 2.71
N GLN A 22 -4.79 -6.41 2.02
CA GLN A 22 -3.50 -5.93 2.46
C GLN A 22 -3.65 -4.41 2.48
N GLY A 23 -3.67 -3.84 3.68
CA GLY A 23 -3.86 -2.40 3.85
C GLY A 23 -2.82 -1.68 3.01
N ALA A 24 -3.22 -0.58 2.38
CA ALA A 24 -2.31 0.24 1.60
C ALA A 24 -1.05 0.55 2.43
N MET A 25 0.11 0.12 1.94
CA MET A 25 1.40 0.36 2.57
C MET A 25 1.85 1.77 2.22
N ALA A 26 2.60 2.45 3.09
CA ALA A 26 3.06 3.82 2.86
C ALA A 26 4.59 3.87 2.83
N ASP A 27 5.15 4.69 1.95
CA ASP A 27 6.59 4.93 1.86
C ASP A 27 6.89 6.39 1.46
N GLU A 28 8.10 6.86 1.77
CA GLU A 28 8.49 8.26 1.71
C GLU A 28 9.93 8.44 1.24
N PHE A 29 10.18 9.41 0.37
CA PHE A 29 11.54 9.79 -0.02
C PHE A 29 11.69 11.30 -0.24
N GLU A 30 12.88 11.79 0.06
CA GLU A 30 13.20 13.22 -0.03
C GLU A 30 13.23 13.67 -1.49
N VAL A 31 12.60 14.82 -1.77
CA VAL A 31 12.68 15.47 -3.07
C VAL A 31 12.91 16.97 -2.92
N LYS A 32 13.69 17.54 -3.85
CA LYS A 32 13.73 18.99 -4.03
C LYS A 32 12.53 19.41 -4.86
N ALA A 33 11.50 19.94 -4.21
CA ALA A 33 10.33 20.49 -4.88
C ALA A 33 10.09 21.94 -4.42
N ASP A 34 9.80 22.85 -5.35
CA ASP A 34 9.43 24.25 -5.08
C ASP A 34 7.91 24.40 -4.93
N VAL A 35 7.29 23.58 -4.07
CA VAL A 35 5.83 23.53 -3.93
C VAL A 35 5.42 23.50 -2.46
N GLU A 36 4.21 23.98 -2.19
CA GLU A 36 3.63 23.96 -0.85
C GLU A 36 3.37 22.53 -0.38
N SER A 37 3.63 22.26 0.90
CA SER A 37 3.34 20.97 1.53
C SER A 37 1.83 20.73 1.62
N GLY A 38 1.42 19.46 1.57
CA GLY A 38 0.02 19.04 1.66
C GLY A 38 -0.72 19.04 0.32
N VAL A 39 0.02 19.08 -0.80
CA VAL A 39 -0.55 18.99 -2.15
C VAL A 39 -0.33 17.61 -2.75
N SER A 40 -1.26 17.18 -3.61
CA SER A 40 -1.08 15.95 -4.39
C SER A 40 0.10 16.10 -5.36
N CYS A 41 0.80 14.99 -5.61
CA CYS A 41 1.89 14.96 -6.57
C CYS A 41 1.42 15.37 -7.97
N ASN A 42 2.19 16.20 -8.66
CA ASN A 42 2.02 16.43 -10.08
C ASN A 42 2.47 15.20 -10.90
N SER A 43 2.23 15.22 -12.22
CA SER A 43 2.55 14.10 -13.11
C SER A 43 4.02 13.68 -13.11
N GLU A 44 4.97 14.59 -12.89
CA GLU A 44 6.40 14.27 -12.86
C GLU A 44 6.81 13.64 -11.53
N GLN A 45 6.35 14.23 -10.42
CA GLN A 45 6.56 13.70 -9.07
C GLN A 45 5.94 12.31 -8.90
N ARG A 46 4.78 12.10 -9.51
CA ARG A 46 4.09 10.82 -9.53
C ARG A 46 4.91 9.74 -10.26
N LYS A 47 5.56 10.08 -11.38
CA LYS A 47 6.49 9.17 -12.07
C LYS A 47 7.73 8.85 -11.23
N LEU A 48 8.25 9.83 -10.49
CA LEU A 48 9.35 9.60 -9.55
C LEU A 48 8.93 8.64 -8.43
N ALA A 49 7.72 8.82 -7.88
CA ALA A 49 7.15 7.91 -6.87
C ALA A 49 6.98 6.48 -7.42
N GLU A 50 6.44 6.34 -8.64
CA GLU A 50 6.28 5.04 -9.30
C GLU A 50 7.63 4.36 -9.54
N ALA A 51 8.64 5.10 -10.00
CA ALA A 51 9.98 4.57 -10.21
C ALA A 51 10.64 4.13 -8.89
N HIS A 52 10.49 4.93 -7.83
CA HIS A 52 10.98 4.59 -6.49
C HIS A 52 10.28 3.33 -5.97
N MET A 53 8.95 3.27 -6.07
CA MET A 53 8.13 2.14 -5.65
C MET A 53 8.54 0.84 -6.37
N VAL A 54 8.68 0.87 -7.70
CA VAL A 54 9.08 -0.31 -8.48
C VAL A 54 10.49 -0.78 -8.11
N LYS A 55 11.41 0.17 -7.86
CA LYS A 55 12.79 -0.13 -7.51
C LYS A 55 12.92 -0.73 -6.10
N HIS A 56 12.12 -0.27 -5.13
CA HIS A 56 12.27 -0.63 -3.72
C HIS A 56 11.32 -1.74 -3.25
N HIS A 57 10.15 -1.87 -3.88
CA HIS A 57 9.11 -2.82 -3.46
C HIS A 57 8.89 -3.93 -4.48
N SER A 58 8.35 -3.60 -5.65
CA SER A 58 8.07 -4.59 -6.72
C SER A 58 7.61 -3.91 -8.01
N SER A 59 7.92 -4.51 -9.16
CA SER A 59 7.33 -4.14 -10.44
C SER A 59 5.82 -4.39 -10.54
N PHE A 60 5.25 -5.20 -9.63
CA PHE A 60 3.81 -5.45 -9.55
C PHE A 60 3.09 -4.48 -8.61
N ALA A 61 3.84 -3.69 -7.82
CA ALA A 61 3.25 -2.73 -6.90
C ALA A 61 2.45 -1.67 -7.69
N LYS A 62 1.28 -1.30 -7.17
CA LYS A 62 0.41 -0.27 -7.70
C LYS A 62 0.27 0.83 -6.67
N MET A 63 0.45 2.06 -7.12
CA MET A 63 0.34 3.24 -6.27
C MET A 63 -1.13 3.65 -6.13
N ASP A 64 -1.56 3.91 -4.89
CA ASP A 64 -2.91 4.35 -4.53
C ASP A 64 -2.96 5.87 -4.33
N SER A 65 -2.06 6.43 -3.51
CA SER A 65 -1.94 7.88 -3.28
C SER A 65 -0.50 8.39 -3.47
N CYS A 66 -0.36 9.69 -3.75
CA CYS A 66 0.92 10.39 -3.81
C CYS A 66 0.72 11.86 -3.40
N GLU A 67 1.42 12.28 -2.35
CA GLU A 67 1.33 13.60 -1.75
C GLU A 67 2.72 14.14 -1.41
N ILE A 68 2.83 15.46 -1.36
CA ILE A 68 4.05 16.13 -0.90
C ILE A 68 3.84 16.53 0.55
N VAL A 69 4.75 16.11 1.42
CA VAL A 69 4.69 16.40 2.85
C VAL A 69 5.96 17.09 3.29
N SER A 70 5.83 18.08 4.18
CA SER A 70 6.97 18.68 4.86
C SER A 70 7.22 17.98 6.19
N ILE A 71 8.43 17.45 6.35
CA ILE A 71 8.90 16.84 7.58
C ILE A 71 10.19 17.56 7.96
N ASN A 72 10.22 18.20 9.15
CA ASN A 72 11.38 18.97 9.63
C ASN A 72 11.91 20.02 8.63
N TYR A 73 11.02 20.75 7.94
CA TYR A 73 11.34 21.75 6.91
C TYR A 73 11.95 21.19 5.61
N THR A 74 12.01 19.88 5.45
CA THR A 74 12.39 19.20 4.21
C THR A 74 11.13 18.64 3.53
N LEU A 75 11.07 18.70 2.20
CA LEU A 75 9.94 18.18 1.43
C LEU A 75 10.20 16.73 0.98
N TYR A 76 9.18 15.90 1.17
CA TYR A 76 9.19 14.49 0.82
C TYR A 76 7.99 14.19 -0.07
N ILE A 77 8.16 13.24 -0.99
CA ILE A 77 7.02 12.57 -1.60
C ILE A 77 6.64 11.40 -0.71
N ARG A 78 5.40 11.41 -0.21
CA ARG A 78 4.75 10.29 0.46
C ARG A 78 3.80 9.62 -0.52
N TYR A 79 3.91 8.31 -0.69
CA TYR A 79 2.96 7.56 -1.50
C TYR A 79 2.45 6.33 -0.75
N THR A 80 1.26 5.88 -1.12
CA THR A 80 0.73 4.59 -0.67
C THR A 80 0.67 3.61 -1.83
N TYR A 81 0.84 2.32 -1.55
CA TYR A 81 0.87 1.28 -2.55
C TYR A 81 0.28 -0.05 -2.05
N TYR A 82 -0.08 -0.90 -3.00
CA TYR A 82 -0.55 -2.27 -2.79
C TYR A 82 0.02 -3.20 -3.87
N PHE A 83 -0.08 -4.52 -3.67
CA PHE A 83 0.39 -5.53 -4.63
C PHE A 83 -0.75 -6.13 -5.46
#